data_AF-A0A3N5B416-F1
#
_entry.id   AF-A0A3N5B416-F1
#
_cell.length_a   1.000
_cell.length_b   1.000
_cell.length_c   1.000
_cell.angle_alpha   90.00
_cell.angle_beta   90.00
_cell.angle_gamma   90.00
#
_symmetry.space_group_name_H-M   'P 1'
#
loop_
_entity.id
_entity.type
_entity.pdbx_description
1 polymer ?
#
loop_
_entity_poly.entity_id
_entity_poly.type
_entity_poly.pdbx_seq_one_letter_code
_entity_poly.pdbx_strand_id
1 'polypeptide(L)'
;MKRLTQIFILVGLILVTGCGSSQSDGSMPDEHEDLNTFEGYVADLDENRVLVTENRLSKPFHEMKFETVNQEAGSAVYFNLDDVDDQMRESLMFGEKLKVKTGAIAESYPGQGKAFDIIREIDEPNDLLFIHGDYENIAYIHHLKDGKTLRIMAYTVEGDPTFEVIKPNEDHFNVYMDNTQDGFSSEKEVKSVTCQSIEESFQEQQVHINLTECSDESGMIPILSAPVDQVILPEQQYRQVTINIDGTTEYETTEQDQITDMINSIEQGKKTSVVAMTLPKPEGKITFHGELTNVTYDLYKDGSIIAHNVYIQSNIVVE
;
A
#
# COMPACT_ATOMS: atom_id res chain seq x y z
N MET A 1 17.98 38.83 70.15
CA MET A 1 16.79 38.52 70.98
C MET A 1 15.54 38.98 70.23
N LYS A 2 14.39 38.41 70.58
CA LYS A 2 12.99 38.81 70.28
C LYS A 2 12.81 40.35 70.29
N ARG A 3 11.86 40.97 69.56
CA ARG A 3 10.48 40.59 69.13
C ARG A 3 10.23 41.01 67.65
N LEU A 4 9.28 40.44 66.89
CA LEU A 4 7.83 40.80 66.79
C LEU A 4 7.57 42.33 66.89
N THR A 5 6.74 42.99 66.07
CA THR A 5 5.77 42.55 65.02
C THR A 5 5.91 43.47 63.76
N GLN A 6 5.07 43.52 62.70
CA GLN A 6 3.69 43.06 62.47
C GLN A 6 3.38 42.66 61.00
N ILE A 7 2.12 42.26 60.79
CA ILE A 7 1.43 41.81 59.57
C ILE A 7 1.04 42.97 58.64
N PHE A 8 1.11 42.75 57.31
CA PHE A 8 -0.03 42.99 56.41
C PHE A 8 0.04 42.05 55.20
N ILE A 9 -1.05 41.32 54.95
CA ILE A 9 -1.21 40.39 53.82
C ILE A 9 -2.23 40.99 52.86
N LEU A 10 -1.88 41.07 51.57
CA LEU A 10 -2.79 41.55 50.52
C LEU A 10 -3.11 40.39 49.56
N VAL A 11 -4.19 39.66 49.82
CA VAL A 11 -4.73 38.66 48.89
C VAL A 11 -5.51 39.40 47.80
N GLY A 12 -5.03 39.31 46.56
CA GLY A 12 -5.73 39.82 45.38
C GLY A 12 -6.93 38.94 45.03
N LEU A 13 -8.08 39.18 45.66
CA LEU A 13 -9.31 38.42 45.45
C LEU A 13 -10.03 38.93 44.19
N ILE A 14 -9.67 38.35 43.03
CA ILE A 14 -10.28 38.68 41.75
C ILE A 14 -11.68 38.06 41.67
N LEU A 15 -12.70 38.91 41.71
CA LEU A 15 -14.08 38.55 41.41
C LEU A 15 -14.32 38.66 39.89
N VAL A 16 -14.62 37.55 39.24
CA VAL A 16 -15.28 37.54 37.91
C VAL A 16 -16.62 36.84 38.07
N THR A 17 -17.69 37.60 37.88
CA THR A 17 -19.08 37.08 37.85
C THR A 17 -19.74 37.55 36.56
N GLY A 18 -20.09 36.60 35.69
CA GLY A 18 -20.85 36.84 34.47
C GLY A 18 -21.63 35.59 34.09
N CYS A 19 -22.95 35.64 34.22
CA CYS A 19 -23.82 34.49 33.94
C CYS A 19 -24.16 34.38 32.45
N GLY A 20 -24.40 33.15 31.97
CA GLY A 20 -24.77 32.86 30.58
C GLY A 20 -25.56 31.57 30.40
N SER A 21 -26.37 31.17 31.39
CA SER A 21 -27.15 29.93 31.34
C SER A 21 -28.47 30.10 30.55
N SER A 22 -28.39 30.01 29.22
CA SER A 22 -29.57 29.93 28.34
C SER A 22 -30.02 28.48 28.19
N GLN A 23 -31.06 28.10 28.94
CA GLN A 23 -31.74 26.82 28.80
C GLN A 23 -32.58 26.83 27.51
N SER A 24 -32.15 26.07 26.49
CA SER A 24 -32.86 25.88 25.22
C SER A 24 -33.52 24.50 25.19
N ASP A 25 -34.60 24.37 24.42
CA ASP A 25 -35.35 23.10 24.30
C ASP A 25 -34.54 21.99 23.63
N GLY A 26 -34.95 20.74 23.93
CA GLY A 26 -34.25 19.52 23.54
C GLY A 26 -34.35 19.17 22.06
N SER A 27 -33.58 19.85 21.24
CA SER A 27 -33.00 19.27 20.03
C SER A 27 -31.84 18.35 20.43
N MET A 28 -31.71 17.18 19.80
CA MET A 28 -30.42 16.48 19.81
C MET A 28 -29.42 17.35 19.00
N PRO A 29 -28.17 17.53 19.47
CA PRO A 29 -27.10 18.02 18.61
C PRO A 29 -26.85 17.01 17.50
N ASP A 30 -26.54 17.47 16.28
CA ASP A 30 -25.91 16.61 15.29
C ASP A 30 -24.50 16.26 15.80
N GLU A 31 -24.26 15.00 16.17
CA GLU A 31 -23.12 14.57 17.01
C GLU A 31 -21.72 14.59 16.32
N HIS A 32 -21.56 15.38 15.24
CA HIS A 32 -20.41 15.27 14.32
C HIS A 32 -19.72 16.59 13.90
N GLU A 33 -20.19 17.78 14.31
CA GLU A 33 -19.64 19.05 13.78
C GLU A 33 -18.19 19.41 14.22
N ASP A 34 -17.65 18.83 15.30
CA ASP A 34 -16.31 19.13 15.86
C ASP A 34 -15.39 17.89 15.96
N LEU A 35 -15.33 17.04 14.92
CA LEU A 35 -14.35 15.94 14.87
C LEU A 35 -12.97 16.44 14.41
N ASN A 36 -11.91 16.07 15.14
CA ASN A 36 -10.53 16.31 14.72
C ASN A 36 -10.11 15.32 13.62
N THR A 37 -9.09 15.66 12.85
CA THR A 37 -8.44 14.74 11.91
C THR A 37 -6.98 14.48 12.27
N PHE A 38 -6.50 13.26 12.01
CA PHE A 38 -5.09 12.90 12.04
C PHE A 38 -4.72 12.24 10.71
N GLU A 39 -3.81 12.86 9.96
CA GLU A 39 -3.30 12.33 8.68
C GLU A 39 -1.91 11.73 8.89
N GLY A 40 -1.64 10.60 8.23
CA GLY A 40 -0.37 9.90 8.36
C GLY A 40 -0.40 8.53 7.69
N TYR A 41 0.51 7.66 8.11
CA TYR A 41 0.73 6.33 7.52
C TYR A 41 0.49 5.23 8.56
N VAL A 42 -0.08 4.11 8.14
CA VAL A 42 -0.25 2.92 8.98
C VAL A 42 1.13 2.34 9.34
N ALA A 43 1.41 2.34 10.64
CA ALA A 43 2.67 1.92 11.22
C ALA A 43 2.58 0.57 11.96
N ASP A 44 1.38 0.17 12.38
CA ASP A 44 1.11 -1.11 13.04
C ASP A 44 -0.40 -1.43 12.99
N LEU A 45 -0.76 -2.73 13.04
CA LEU A 45 -2.14 -3.20 12.95
C LEU A 45 -2.42 -4.33 13.97
N ASP A 46 -3.39 -4.10 14.87
CA ASP A 46 -4.03 -5.11 15.73
C ASP A 46 -5.46 -5.38 15.24
N GLU A 47 -6.09 -6.47 15.71
CA GLU A 47 -7.49 -6.86 15.41
C GLU A 47 -8.51 -5.70 15.49
N ASN A 48 -8.38 -4.83 16.51
CA ASN A 48 -9.28 -3.69 16.79
C ASN A 48 -8.55 -2.34 16.88
N ARG A 49 -7.29 -2.23 16.43
CA ARG A 49 -6.51 -0.97 16.51
C ARG A 49 -5.57 -0.77 15.33
N VAL A 50 -5.40 0.48 14.92
CA VAL A 50 -4.34 0.91 14.01
C VAL A 50 -3.41 1.88 14.72
N LEU A 51 -2.09 1.75 14.52
CA LEU A 51 -1.14 2.81 14.85
C LEU A 51 -0.87 3.63 13.59
N VAL A 52 -1.06 4.94 13.67
CA VAL A 52 -0.80 5.87 12.56
C VAL A 52 0.33 6.81 12.96
N THR A 53 1.28 7.03 12.05
CA THR A 53 2.45 7.90 12.26
C THR A 53 2.54 9.00 11.21
N GLU A 54 3.06 10.16 11.60
CA GLU A 54 3.25 11.34 10.75
C GLU A 54 4.14 11.03 9.53
N ASN A 55 5.18 10.22 9.73
CA ASN A 55 6.07 9.73 8.68
C ASN A 55 5.77 8.27 8.30
N ARG A 56 6.02 7.91 7.04
CA ARG A 56 5.99 6.52 6.55
C ARG A 56 7.22 5.75 7.06
N LEU A 57 6.99 4.58 7.64
CA LEU A 57 8.05 3.75 8.23
C LEU A 57 8.55 2.68 7.25
N SER A 58 9.79 2.23 7.45
CA SER A 58 10.41 1.17 6.63
C SER A 58 10.01 -0.26 7.05
N LYS A 59 9.37 -0.41 8.22
CA LYS A 59 8.92 -1.67 8.82
C LYS A 59 7.96 -1.39 10.01
N PRO A 60 7.23 -2.39 10.54
CA PRO A 60 6.27 -2.18 11.63
C PRO A 60 6.88 -1.54 12.87
N PHE A 61 6.12 -0.67 13.53
CA PHE A 61 6.55 0.15 14.67
C PHE A 61 7.09 -0.72 15.82
N HIS A 62 6.42 -1.83 16.15
CA HIS A 62 6.87 -2.75 17.19
C HIS A 62 8.22 -3.43 16.93
N GLU A 63 8.71 -3.46 15.68
CA GLU A 63 10.06 -3.95 15.37
C GLU A 63 11.15 -2.87 15.48
N MET A 64 10.78 -1.60 15.63
CA MET A 64 11.73 -0.48 15.63
C MET A 64 12.49 -0.38 16.95
N LYS A 65 13.64 0.29 16.91
CA LYS A 65 14.44 0.55 18.12
C LYS A 65 13.86 1.75 18.86
N PHE A 66 13.64 1.60 20.16
CA PHE A 66 13.07 2.65 21.01
C PHE A 66 13.90 3.95 20.97
N GLU A 67 15.21 3.85 20.73
CA GLU A 67 16.12 5.00 20.62
C GLU A 67 15.93 5.83 19.34
N THR A 68 15.35 5.27 18.27
CA THR A 68 15.20 5.94 16.97
C THR A 68 13.75 6.11 16.51
N VAL A 69 12.84 5.25 16.95
CA VAL A 69 11.43 5.25 16.52
C VAL A 69 10.75 6.61 16.68
N ASN A 70 10.99 7.34 17.77
CA ASN A 70 10.42 8.68 17.99
C ASN A 70 10.91 9.73 16.98
N GLN A 71 12.08 9.53 16.36
CA GLN A 71 12.65 10.42 15.34
C GLN A 71 12.21 10.01 13.94
N GLU A 72 12.07 8.69 13.70
CA GLU A 72 11.64 8.14 12.43
C GLU A 72 10.12 8.32 12.22
N ALA A 73 9.29 8.07 13.22
CA ALA A 73 7.83 8.13 13.13
C ALA A 73 7.24 9.55 13.18
N GLY A 74 7.89 10.48 13.89
CA GLY A 74 7.29 11.77 14.24
C GLY A 74 6.15 11.60 15.25
N SER A 75 5.03 12.30 15.06
CA SER A 75 3.80 12.10 15.82
C SER A 75 3.26 10.68 15.59
N ALA A 76 2.80 10.01 16.65
CA ALA A 76 2.32 8.61 16.59
C ALA A 76 1.07 8.44 17.47
N VAL A 77 0.00 7.85 16.95
CA VAL A 77 -1.28 7.67 17.66
C VAL A 77 -1.91 6.31 17.36
N TYR A 78 -2.21 5.52 18.40
CA TYR A 78 -3.09 4.36 18.29
C TYR A 78 -4.55 4.81 18.28
N PHE A 79 -5.31 4.37 17.28
CA PHE A 79 -6.76 4.53 17.22
C PHE A 79 -7.44 3.19 17.44
N ASN A 80 -8.38 3.15 18.39
CA ASN A 80 -9.36 2.07 18.49
C ASN A 80 -10.35 2.16 17.32
N LEU A 81 -10.74 1.00 16.77
CA LEU A 81 -11.51 0.85 15.54
C LEU A 81 -12.91 0.26 15.77
N ASP A 82 -13.45 0.31 17.00
CA ASP A 82 -14.73 -0.32 17.33
C ASP A 82 -15.97 0.35 16.69
N ASP A 83 -15.82 1.58 16.16
CA ASP A 83 -16.86 2.28 15.38
C ASP A 83 -16.58 2.26 13.86
N VAL A 84 -15.44 1.70 13.43
CA VAL A 84 -15.05 1.63 12.02
C VAL A 84 -15.51 0.29 11.45
N ASP A 85 -16.07 0.35 10.23
CA ASP A 85 -16.55 -0.82 9.49
C ASP A 85 -15.52 -1.98 9.45
N ASP A 86 -16.03 -3.20 9.57
CA ASP A 86 -15.21 -4.40 9.63
C ASP A 86 -14.39 -4.61 8.34
N GLN A 87 -14.94 -4.28 7.17
CA GLN A 87 -14.25 -4.47 5.89
C GLN A 87 -13.24 -3.34 5.63
N MET A 88 -13.54 -2.10 6.01
CA MET A 88 -12.52 -1.05 6.10
C MET A 88 -11.36 -1.49 7.01
N ARG A 89 -11.65 -1.94 8.23
CA ARG A 89 -10.63 -2.40 9.20
C ARG A 89 -9.79 -3.57 8.68
N GLU A 90 -10.43 -4.60 8.14
CA GLU A 90 -9.74 -5.75 7.54
C GLU A 90 -8.92 -5.39 6.30
N SER A 91 -9.31 -4.34 5.56
CA SER A 91 -8.61 -3.91 4.34
C SER A 91 -7.31 -3.13 4.60
N LEU A 92 -7.15 -2.45 5.74
CA LEU A 92 -5.98 -1.61 6.05
C LEU A 92 -4.64 -2.34 5.89
N MET A 93 -3.61 -1.71 5.33
CA MET A 93 -2.28 -2.32 5.16
C MET A 93 -1.13 -1.48 5.76
N PHE A 94 -0.03 -2.14 6.14
CA PHE A 94 1.17 -1.43 6.61
C PHE A 94 1.74 -0.48 5.53
N GLY A 95 2.14 0.72 5.94
CA GLY A 95 2.62 1.79 5.07
C GLY A 95 1.51 2.63 4.41
N GLU A 96 0.24 2.24 4.53
CA GLU A 96 -0.89 2.91 3.87
C GLU A 96 -1.08 4.35 4.36
N LYS A 97 -1.17 5.32 3.44
CA LYS A 97 -1.53 6.71 3.79
C LYS A 97 -3.04 6.84 4.00
N LEU A 98 -3.43 7.46 5.11
CA LEU A 98 -4.83 7.67 5.49
C LEU A 98 -5.05 8.91 6.36
N LYS A 99 -6.33 9.24 6.56
CA LYS A 99 -6.83 10.34 7.40
C LYS A 99 -7.92 9.81 8.33
N VAL A 100 -7.63 9.73 9.62
CA VAL A 100 -8.57 9.28 10.66
C VAL A 100 -9.40 10.46 11.16
N LYS A 101 -10.73 10.33 11.24
CA LYS A 101 -11.57 11.25 12.04
C LYS A 101 -11.64 10.75 13.48
N THR A 102 -11.37 11.62 14.44
CA THR A 102 -11.15 11.26 15.85
C THR A 102 -11.72 12.31 16.80
N GLY A 103 -12.08 11.87 18.01
CA GLY A 103 -12.35 12.75 19.14
C GLY A 103 -11.07 13.35 19.73
N ALA A 104 -11.05 13.54 21.05
CA ALA A 104 -9.84 13.92 21.77
C ALA A 104 -8.81 12.78 21.80
N ILE A 105 -7.53 13.11 21.61
CA ILE A 105 -6.39 12.18 21.72
C ILE A 105 -5.75 12.37 23.09
N ALA A 106 -5.46 11.28 23.79
CA ALA A 106 -4.85 11.30 25.12
C ALA A 106 -3.33 11.60 25.07
N GLU A 107 -2.89 12.58 25.86
CA GLU A 107 -1.49 13.03 25.97
C GLU A 107 -0.56 11.90 26.47
N SER A 108 0.01 11.16 25.51
CA SER A 108 0.87 10.00 25.70
C SER A 108 1.70 9.77 24.43
N TYR A 109 2.70 8.87 24.46
CA TYR A 109 3.46 8.51 23.25
C TYR A 109 3.65 6.98 23.14
N PRO A 110 3.13 6.33 22.08
CA PRO A 110 2.17 6.88 21.12
C PRO A 110 0.87 7.33 21.80
N GLY A 111 0.24 8.38 21.26
CA GLY A 111 -1.05 8.88 21.71
C GLY A 111 -2.14 7.82 21.59
N GLN A 112 -3.28 8.03 22.26
CA GLN A 112 -4.41 7.08 22.21
C GLN A 112 -5.69 7.84 21.84
N GLY A 113 -6.42 7.35 20.84
CA GLY A 113 -7.68 7.93 20.37
C GLY A 113 -8.69 6.87 19.93
N LYS A 114 -9.83 7.33 19.40
CA LYS A 114 -10.83 6.47 18.75
C LYS A 114 -11.07 6.98 17.34
N ALA A 115 -11.01 6.08 16.36
CA ALA A 115 -11.46 6.37 15.01
C ALA A 115 -12.98 6.31 14.97
N PHE A 116 -13.60 7.36 14.42
CA PHE A 116 -15.01 7.37 14.02
C PHE A 116 -15.17 7.12 12.52
N ASP A 117 -14.10 7.31 11.75
CA ASP A 117 -14.06 7.16 10.30
C ASP A 117 -12.59 7.07 9.84
N ILE A 118 -12.35 6.42 8.69
CA ILE A 118 -11.06 6.35 8.02
C ILE A 118 -11.25 6.71 6.56
N ILE A 119 -10.60 7.79 6.12
CA ILE A 119 -10.52 8.19 4.72
C ILE A 119 -9.15 7.72 4.19
N ARG A 120 -9.16 6.97 3.08
CA ARG A 120 -7.92 6.63 2.36
C ARG A 120 -7.36 7.85 1.67
N GLU A 121 -6.05 8.05 1.79
CA GLU A 121 -5.33 9.10 1.07
C GLU A 121 -4.51 8.47 -0.06
N ILE A 122 -4.43 9.15 -1.20
CA ILE A 122 -3.55 8.76 -2.31
C ILE A 122 -2.09 8.94 -1.86
N ASP A 123 -1.26 7.94 -2.10
CA ASP A 123 0.19 7.94 -1.86
C ASP A 123 0.88 7.74 -3.22
N GLU A 124 0.89 8.80 -4.05
CA GLU A 124 1.31 8.77 -5.46
C GLU A 124 2.65 8.04 -5.73
N PRO A 125 3.69 8.09 -4.86
CA PRO A 125 4.93 7.34 -5.07
C PRO A 125 4.88 5.85 -4.67
N ASN A 126 3.78 5.38 -4.05
CA ASN A 126 3.70 4.08 -3.38
C ASN A 126 2.44 3.24 -3.75
N ASP A 127 1.49 3.81 -4.47
CA ASP A 127 0.29 3.13 -4.98
C ASP A 127 0.47 2.74 -6.46
N LEU A 128 -0.17 1.65 -6.91
CA LEU A 128 -0.38 1.41 -8.34
C LEU A 128 -1.51 2.32 -8.82
N LEU A 129 -1.19 3.38 -9.57
CA LEU A 129 -2.20 4.32 -10.06
C LEU A 129 -2.77 3.82 -11.39
N PHE A 130 -4.08 3.89 -11.57
CA PHE A 130 -4.77 3.67 -12.84
C PHE A 130 -5.56 4.92 -13.24
N ILE A 131 -5.02 5.67 -14.21
CA ILE A 131 -5.51 7.00 -14.56
C ILE A 131 -5.94 7.00 -16.04
N HIS A 132 -7.26 7.01 -16.25
CA HIS A 132 -7.91 7.13 -17.58
C HIS A 132 -7.50 6.08 -18.64
N GLY A 133 -6.88 4.96 -18.25
CA GLY A 133 -6.43 3.89 -19.14
C GLY A 133 -4.93 3.62 -19.09
N ASP A 134 -4.14 4.56 -18.56
CA ASP A 134 -2.70 4.40 -18.32
C ASP A 134 -2.42 4.01 -16.86
N TYR A 135 -1.24 3.43 -16.60
CA TYR A 135 -0.81 3.00 -15.27
C TYR A 135 0.50 3.67 -14.84
N GLU A 136 0.58 4.12 -13.58
CA GLU A 136 1.81 4.62 -12.94
C GLU A 136 2.25 3.68 -11.81
N ASN A 137 3.55 3.61 -11.53
CA ASN A 137 4.18 2.65 -10.61
C ASN A 137 3.82 1.18 -10.88
N ILE A 138 3.62 0.81 -12.14
CA ILE A 138 3.25 -0.54 -12.61
C ILE A 138 4.16 -1.66 -12.06
N ALA A 139 5.38 -1.33 -11.61
CA ALA A 139 6.25 -2.21 -10.84
C ALA A 139 5.55 -2.91 -9.66
N TYR A 140 4.62 -2.25 -8.97
CA TYR A 140 3.94 -2.81 -7.82
C TYR A 140 3.09 -4.05 -8.13
N ILE A 141 2.75 -4.36 -9.39
CA ILE A 141 2.07 -5.62 -9.72
C ILE A 141 2.87 -6.87 -9.29
N HIS A 142 4.19 -6.77 -9.23
CA HIS A 142 5.07 -7.86 -8.77
C HIS A 142 4.91 -8.17 -7.28
N HIS A 143 4.27 -7.29 -6.49
CA HIS A 143 3.90 -7.60 -5.10
C HIS A 143 3.05 -8.86 -4.98
N LEU A 144 2.10 -9.08 -5.90
CA LEU A 144 1.25 -10.28 -5.89
C LEU A 144 2.07 -11.57 -6.06
N LYS A 145 3.20 -11.51 -6.79
CA LYS A 145 4.12 -12.65 -6.99
C LYS A 145 5.04 -12.90 -5.79
N ASP A 146 5.37 -11.84 -5.07
CA ASP A 146 6.11 -11.88 -3.80
C ASP A 146 5.22 -12.23 -2.59
N GLY A 147 3.90 -12.42 -2.77
CA GLY A 147 2.94 -12.64 -1.67
C GLY A 147 2.68 -11.39 -0.81
N LYS A 148 3.00 -10.21 -1.32
CA LYS A 148 2.79 -8.91 -0.66
C LYS A 148 1.43 -8.32 -1.04
N THR A 149 0.87 -7.49 -0.17
CA THR A 149 -0.31 -6.67 -0.48
C THR A 149 -0.02 -5.69 -1.61
N LEU A 150 -1.00 -5.52 -2.51
CA LEU A 150 -1.04 -4.49 -3.54
C LEU A 150 -2.20 -3.54 -3.24
N ARG A 151 -1.96 -2.22 -3.28
CA ARG A 151 -3.00 -1.19 -3.31
C ARG A 151 -3.01 -0.54 -4.70
N ILE A 152 -4.20 -0.50 -5.29
CA ILE A 152 -4.50 0.13 -6.57
C ILE A 152 -5.37 1.34 -6.28
N MET A 153 -5.08 2.47 -6.90
CA MET A 153 -5.89 3.69 -6.83
C MET A 153 -6.35 4.04 -8.24
N ALA A 154 -7.66 4.21 -8.43
CA ALA A 154 -8.25 4.59 -9.70
C ALA A 154 -9.13 5.84 -9.54
N TYR A 155 -9.31 6.58 -10.64
CA TYR A 155 -10.30 7.66 -10.70
C TYR A 155 -11.55 7.22 -11.46
N THR A 156 -12.73 7.58 -10.96
CA THR A 156 -13.99 7.50 -11.72
C THR A 156 -13.98 8.43 -12.94
N VAL A 157 -14.97 8.31 -13.83
CA VAL A 157 -15.07 9.22 -14.99
C VAL A 157 -15.47 10.64 -14.58
N GLU A 158 -15.99 10.80 -13.37
CA GLU A 158 -16.28 12.07 -12.69
C GLU A 158 -15.05 12.66 -11.97
N GLY A 159 -14.03 11.84 -11.69
CA GLY A 159 -12.76 12.26 -11.07
C GLY A 159 -12.65 12.03 -9.56
N ASP A 160 -13.56 11.27 -8.96
CA ASP A 160 -13.45 10.85 -7.55
C ASP A 160 -12.55 9.61 -7.43
N PRO A 161 -11.78 9.44 -6.32
CA PRO A 161 -10.90 8.29 -6.16
C PRO A 161 -11.65 7.05 -5.64
N THR A 162 -11.26 5.88 -6.15
CA THR A 162 -11.60 4.56 -5.61
C THR A 162 -10.32 3.76 -5.34
N PHE A 163 -10.39 2.82 -4.40
CA PHE A 163 -9.23 2.04 -3.97
C PHE A 163 -9.54 0.55 -4.01
N GLU A 164 -8.61 -0.25 -4.50
CA GLU A 164 -8.65 -1.71 -4.41
C GLU A 164 -7.42 -2.20 -3.63
N VAL A 165 -7.63 -2.97 -2.56
CA VAL A 165 -6.54 -3.60 -1.79
C VAL A 165 -6.61 -5.10 -1.93
N ILE A 166 -5.59 -5.68 -2.57
CA ILE A 166 -5.46 -7.12 -2.82
C ILE A 166 -4.47 -7.70 -1.81
N LYS A 167 -4.95 -8.59 -0.93
CA LYS A 167 -4.14 -9.30 0.07
C LYS A 167 -4.00 -10.77 -0.29
N PRO A 168 -2.82 -11.23 -0.73
CA PRO A 168 -2.52 -12.65 -0.86
C PRO A 168 -2.49 -13.34 0.51
N ASN A 169 -3.05 -14.54 0.59
CA ASN A 169 -2.90 -15.50 1.69
C ASN A 169 -2.20 -16.77 1.15
N GLU A 170 -2.11 -17.85 1.94
CA GLU A 170 -1.41 -19.09 1.52
C GLU A 170 -2.07 -19.80 0.32
N ASP A 171 -3.39 -19.68 0.15
CA ASP A 171 -4.20 -20.43 -0.83
C ASP A 171 -5.28 -19.59 -1.56
N HIS A 172 -5.41 -18.30 -1.27
CA HIS A 172 -6.40 -17.40 -1.87
C HIS A 172 -5.98 -15.92 -1.78
N PHE A 173 -6.73 -15.05 -2.46
CA PHE A 173 -6.61 -13.59 -2.37
C PHE A 173 -7.89 -13.00 -1.78
N ASN A 174 -7.76 -12.08 -0.82
CA ASN A 174 -8.87 -11.23 -0.38
C ASN A 174 -8.72 -9.85 -1.02
N VAL A 175 -9.73 -9.45 -1.79
CA VAL A 175 -9.81 -8.19 -2.54
C VAL A 175 -10.80 -7.28 -1.83
N TYR A 176 -10.38 -6.08 -1.45
CA TYR A 176 -11.22 -5.08 -0.80
C TYR A 176 -11.40 -3.88 -1.72
N MET A 177 -12.61 -3.68 -2.24
CA MET A 177 -12.99 -2.56 -3.10
C MET A 177 -13.63 -1.46 -2.25
N ASP A 178 -13.10 -0.25 -2.33
CA ASP A 178 -13.52 0.91 -1.54
C ASP A 178 -13.99 2.05 -2.44
N ASN A 179 -15.32 2.21 -2.50
CA ASN A 179 -16.02 3.26 -3.21
C ASN A 179 -16.62 4.30 -2.23
N THR A 180 -16.15 4.34 -0.98
CA THR A 180 -16.65 5.29 0.04
C THR A 180 -16.46 6.75 -0.36
N GLN A 181 -15.48 7.04 -1.23
CA GLN A 181 -15.15 8.38 -1.69
C GLN A 181 -15.87 8.78 -3.01
N ASP A 182 -16.15 7.84 -3.92
CA ASP A 182 -16.91 8.07 -5.17
C ASP A 182 -18.28 8.72 -4.92
N GLY A 183 -18.43 10.01 -5.25
CA GLY A 183 -19.62 10.81 -4.97
C GLY A 183 -20.88 10.38 -5.72
N PHE A 184 -20.75 9.49 -6.71
CA PHE A 184 -21.82 9.03 -7.58
C PHE A 184 -22.17 7.55 -7.36
N SER A 185 -21.31 6.78 -6.69
CA SER A 185 -21.62 5.43 -6.21
C SER A 185 -22.87 5.42 -5.32
N SER A 186 -23.79 4.50 -5.60
CA SER A 186 -24.90 4.15 -4.71
C SER A 186 -24.46 3.28 -3.51
N GLU A 187 -23.23 2.80 -3.52
CA GLU A 187 -22.66 1.85 -2.58
C GLU A 187 -21.45 2.50 -1.89
N LYS A 188 -21.72 3.13 -0.74
CA LYS A 188 -20.76 3.93 0.05
C LYS A 188 -20.15 3.09 1.18
N GLU A 189 -19.62 1.94 0.82
CA GLU A 189 -19.08 0.92 1.73
C GLU A 189 -17.80 0.29 1.15
N VAL A 190 -17.04 -0.43 1.99
CA VAL A 190 -15.95 -1.29 1.54
C VAL A 190 -16.50 -2.70 1.34
N LYS A 191 -16.28 -3.29 0.17
CA LYS A 191 -16.72 -4.65 -0.18
C LYS A 191 -15.55 -5.60 -0.30
N SER A 192 -15.67 -6.81 0.25
CA SER A 192 -14.71 -7.88 0.01
C SER A 192 -15.19 -8.89 -1.03
N VAL A 193 -14.23 -9.45 -1.76
CA VAL A 193 -14.36 -10.63 -2.62
C VAL A 193 -13.15 -11.53 -2.38
N THR A 194 -13.36 -12.84 -2.28
CA THR A 194 -12.28 -13.82 -2.19
C THR A 194 -12.11 -14.51 -3.54
N CYS A 195 -10.89 -14.55 -4.07
CA CYS A 195 -10.52 -15.24 -5.32
C CYS A 195 -9.49 -16.34 -5.05
N GLN A 196 -9.55 -17.48 -5.76
CA GLN A 196 -8.64 -18.61 -5.49
C GLN A 196 -7.34 -18.55 -6.31
N SER A 197 -7.38 -17.90 -7.47
CA SER A 197 -6.30 -18.01 -8.46
C SER A 197 -5.98 -16.67 -9.12
N ILE A 198 -4.81 -16.61 -9.76
CA ILE A 198 -4.34 -15.49 -10.57
C ILE A 198 -3.98 -16.01 -11.96
N GLU A 199 -4.63 -15.50 -13.00
CA GLU A 199 -4.38 -15.86 -14.39
C GLU A 199 -3.66 -14.72 -15.13
N GLU A 200 -2.49 -15.05 -15.71
CA GLU A 200 -1.72 -14.15 -16.57
C GLU A 200 -1.83 -14.61 -18.03
N SER A 201 -2.15 -13.70 -18.96
CA SER A 201 -2.19 -14.01 -20.40
C SER A 201 -1.52 -12.92 -21.24
N PHE A 202 -0.98 -13.32 -22.38
CA PHE A 202 -0.28 -12.44 -23.32
C PHE A 202 -0.92 -12.51 -24.70
N GLN A 203 -1.54 -11.41 -25.12
CA GLN A 203 -2.29 -11.28 -26.37
C GLN A 203 -2.05 -9.88 -26.95
N GLU A 204 -1.95 -9.75 -28.28
CA GLU A 204 -1.81 -8.46 -29.00
C GLU A 204 -0.72 -7.50 -28.50
N GLN A 205 0.36 -8.03 -27.89
CA GLN A 205 1.45 -7.29 -27.21
C GLN A 205 1.08 -6.66 -25.85
N GLN A 206 -0.08 -6.98 -25.30
CA GLN A 206 -0.46 -6.68 -23.91
C GLN A 206 -0.31 -7.92 -23.02
N VAL A 207 -0.02 -7.66 -21.75
CA VAL A 207 -0.16 -8.62 -20.65
C VAL A 207 -1.42 -8.26 -19.88
N HIS A 208 -2.31 -9.24 -19.75
CA HIS A 208 -3.51 -9.15 -18.92
C HIS A 208 -3.32 -10.03 -17.67
N ILE A 209 -3.64 -9.49 -16.50
CA ILE A 209 -3.58 -10.20 -15.22
C ILE A 209 -4.94 -10.06 -14.55
N ASN A 210 -5.57 -11.18 -14.24
CA ASN A 210 -6.86 -11.23 -13.57
C ASN A 210 -6.75 -12.10 -12.32
N LEU A 211 -7.50 -11.75 -11.28
CA LEU A 211 -7.86 -12.72 -10.24
C LEU A 211 -9.06 -13.53 -10.72
N THR A 212 -9.09 -14.81 -10.38
CA THR A 212 -10.02 -15.80 -10.91
C THR A 212 -10.57 -16.71 -9.82
N GLU A 213 -11.68 -17.37 -10.13
CA GLU A 213 -12.48 -18.15 -9.17
C GLU A 213 -12.93 -17.27 -7.98
N CYS A 214 -13.32 -16.04 -8.31
CA CYS A 214 -13.80 -15.04 -7.36
C CYS A 214 -15.20 -15.35 -6.84
N SER A 215 -15.51 -14.92 -5.62
CA SER A 215 -16.79 -15.14 -4.93
C SER A 215 -17.93 -14.19 -5.35
N ASP A 216 -17.73 -13.40 -6.40
CA ASP A 216 -18.69 -12.43 -6.92
C ASP A 216 -19.55 -13.02 -8.07
N GLU A 217 -20.37 -12.20 -8.74
CA GLU A 217 -21.21 -12.67 -9.85
C GLU A 217 -20.44 -12.92 -11.17
N SER A 218 -19.27 -12.29 -11.35
CA SER A 218 -18.43 -12.48 -12.55
C SER A 218 -17.48 -13.67 -12.43
N GLY A 219 -16.97 -13.96 -11.23
CA GLY A 219 -15.94 -14.96 -10.97
C GLY A 219 -14.52 -14.52 -11.39
N MET A 220 -14.32 -13.27 -11.83
CA MET A 220 -13.04 -12.75 -12.32
C MET A 220 -12.91 -11.23 -12.12
N ILE A 221 -11.88 -10.78 -11.42
CA ILE A 221 -11.55 -9.35 -11.26
C ILE A 221 -10.31 -9.01 -12.12
N PRO A 222 -10.41 -8.09 -13.10
CA PRO A 222 -9.28 -7.69 -13.94
C PRO A 222 -8.38 -6.68 -13.22
N ILE A 223 -7.10 -7.02 -13.03
CA ILE A 223 -6.16 -6.25 -12.20
C ILE A 223 -5.27 -5.33 -13.06
N LEU A 224 -4.73 -5.88 -14.15
CA LEU A 224 -3.82 -5.17 -15.05
C LEU A 224 -4.11 -5.55 -16.51
N SER A 225 -4.09 -4.56 -17.40
CA SER A 225 -4.11 -4.77 -18.85
C SER A 225 -3.20 -3.76 -19.54
N ALA A 226 -1.90 -4.09 -19.65
CA ALA A 226 -0.87 -3.12 -20.03
C ALA A 226 0.09 -3.66 -21.13
N PRO A 227 0.74 -2.78 -21.91
CA PRO A 227 1.83 -3.14 -22.82
C PRO A 227 2.89 -4.02 -22.17
N VAL A 228 3.27 -5.11 -22.83
CA VAL A 228 4.14 -6.16 -22.28
C VAL A 228 5.49 -5.64 -21.74
N ASP A 229 6.08 -4.64 -22.39
CA ASP A 229 7.35 -4.05 -21.98
C ASP A 229 7.24 -3.34 -20.61
N GLN A 230 6.14 -2.64 -20.35
CA GLN A 230 5.88 -1.98 -19.06
C GLN A 230 5.67 -2.95 -17.90
N VAL A 231 5.23 -4.19 -18.17
CA VAL A 231 4.99 -5.20 -17.12
C VAL A 231 6.25 -6.03 -16.83
N ILE A 232 7.03 -6.32 -17.87
CA ILE A 232 8.20 -7.20 -17.79
C ILE A 232 9.48 -6.44 -17.40
N LEU A 233 9.62 -5.16 -17.75
CA LEU A 233 10.65 -4.29 -17.17
C LEU A 233 10.02 -2.95 -16.80
N PRO A 234 9.29 -2.90 -15.67
CA PRO A 234 8.59 -1.70 -15.24
C PRO A 234 9.56 -0.55 -14.96
N GLU A 235 9.12 0.69 -15.20
CA GLU A 235 9.96 1.87 -15.03
C GLU A 235 10.28 2.13 -13.55
N GLN A 236 11.55 1.93 -13.19
CA GLN A 236 12.17 2.24 -11.90
C GLN A 236 13.70 2.17 -12.07
N GLN A 237 14.48 2.70 -11.13
CA GLN A 237 15.94 2.53 -11.17
C GLN A 237 16.32 1.13 -10.69
N TYR A 238 17.14 0.42 -11.48
CA TYR A 238 17.66 -0.90 -11.13
C TYR A 238 19.11 -0.79 -10.66
N ARG A 239 19.36 -1.15 -9.40
CA ARG A 239 20.65 -0.90 -8.72
C ARG A 239 21.61 -2.10 -8.74
N GLN A 240 21.08 -3.30 -8.96
CA GLN A 240 21.82 -4.56 -8.96
C GLN A 240 21.07 -5.59 -9.82
N VAL A 241 21.78 -6.53 -10.45
CA VAL A 241 21.21 -7.73 -11.08
C VAL A 241 21.92 -8.96 -10.52
N THR A 242 21.16 -9.99 -10.17
CA THR A 242 21.70 -11.32 -9.79
C THR A 242 21.15 -12.41 -10.71
N ILE A 243 21.99 -13.39 -11.04
CA ILE A 243 21.62 -14.57 -11.82
C ILE A 243 21.98 -15.81 -11.00
N ASN A 244 20.97 -16.65 -10.74
CA ASN A 244 21.07 -17.82 -9.89
C ASN A 244 20.71 -19.08 -10.69
N ILE A 245 21.65 -20.00 -10.92
CA ILE A 245 21.46 -21.23 -11.70
C ILE A 245 21.60 -22.43 -10.77
N ASP A 246 20.68 -23.39 -10.85
CA ASP A 246 20.66 -24.61 -10.00
C ASP A 246 20.80 -24.33 -8.47
N GLY A 247 20.46 -23.11 -8.02
CA GLY A 247 20.53 -22.65 -6.63
C GLY A 247 21.83 -21.93 -6.22
N THR A 248 22.75 -21.68 -7.14
CA THR A 248 24.01 -20.96 -6.92
C THR A 248 24.02 -19.64 -7.70
N THR A 249 24.53 -18.56 -7.09
CA THR A 249 24.71 -17.27 -7.79
C THR A 249 25.92 -17.38 -8.73
N GLU A 250 25.67 -17.45 -10.03
CA GLU A 250 26.72 -17.57 -11.05
C GLU A 250 27.21 -16.20 -11.53
N TYR A 251 26.35 -15.16 -11.47
CA TYR A 251 26.68 -13.80 -11.89
C TYR A 251 25.93 -12.77 -11.03
N GLU A 252 26.62 -11.67 -10.72
CA GLU A 252 26.11 -10.52 -9.98
C GLU A 252 26.76 -9.25 -10.52
N THR A 253 26.00 -8.17 -10.69
CA THR A 253 26.55 -6.85 -11.05
C THR A 253 25.78 -5.69 -10.42
N THR A 254 26.49 -4.60 -10.18
CA THR A 254 25.93 -3.27 -9.85
C THR A 254 26.29 -2.22 -10.92
N GLU A 255 27.02 -2.61 -11.97
CA GLU A 255 27.50 -1.71 -13.02
C GLU A 255 26.34 -1.31 -13.95
N GLN A 256 25.96 -0.03 -13.93
CA GLN A 256 24.74 0.46 -14.57
C GLN A 256 24.70 0.21 -16.09
N ASP A 257 25.85 0.27 -16.77
CA ASP A 257 25.96 -0.06 -18.20
C ASP A 257 25.55 -1.53 -18.47
N GLN A 258 26.01 -2.47 -17.63
CA GLN A 258 25.69 -3.90 -17.77
C GLN A 258 24.22 -4.20 -17.47
N ILE A 259 23.65 -3.55 -16.45
CA ILE A 259 22.23 -3.63 -16.12
C ILE A 259 21.39 -3.09 -17.30
N THR A 260 21.82 -1.97 -17.88
CA THR A 260 21.17 -1.35 -19.05
C THR A 260 21.25 -2.25 -20.29
N ASP A 261 22.38 -2.90 -20.57
CA ASP A 261 22.52 -3.86 -21.67
C ASP A 261 21.60 -5.09 -21.51
N MET A 262 21.43 -5.60 -20.28
CA MET A 262 20.49 -6.69 -19.99
C MET A 262 19.02 -6.27 -20.15
N ILE A 263 18.66 -5.05 -19.71
CA ILE A 263 17.34 -4.44 -19.91
C ILE A 263 17.03 -4.34 -21.41
N ASN A 264 17.92 -3.74 -22.19
CA ASN A 264 17.81 -3.62 -23.65
C ASN A 264 17.64 -5.00 -24.33
N SER A 265 18.37 -6.02 -23.87
CA SER A 265 18.26 -7.39 -24.40
C SER A 265 16.89 -8.02 -24.18
N ILE A 266 16.21 -7.69 -23.08
CA ILE A 266 14.86 -8.19 -22.77
C ILE A 266 13.79 -7.42 -23.57
N GLU A 267 13.86 -6.09 -23.60
CA GLU A 267 12.95 -5.24 -24.38
C GLU A 267 12.97 -5.59 -25.87
N GLN A 268 14.18 -5.67 -26.45
CA GLN A 268 14.38 -6.01 -27.86
C GLN A 268 14.24 -7.51 -28.14
N GLY A 269 14.18 -8.34 -27.10
CA GLY A 269 14.04 -9.78 -27.19
C GLY A 269 12.71 -10.19 -27.83
N LYS A 270 12.75 -11.25 -28.66
CA LYS A 270 11.54 -11.71 -29.36
C LYS A 270 10.58 -12.38 -28.37
N LYS A 271 9.43 -11.74 -28.17
CA LYS A 271 8.34 -12.16 -27.26
C LYS A 271 7.41 -13.20 -27.92
N THR A 272 6.92 -14.18 -27.17
CA THR A 272 5.98 -15.23 -27.63
C THR A 272 5.21 -15.81 -26.44
N SER A 273 3.90 -16.08 -26.58
CA SER A 273 3.09 -16.67 -25.50
C SER A 273 3.52 -18.11 -25.18
N VAL A 274 3.75 -18.43 -23.90
CA VAL A 274 4.12 -19.79 -23.47
C VAL A 274 3.02 -20.83 -23.70
N VAL A 275 1.75 -20.40 -23.80
CA VAL A 275 0.58 -21.27 -24.00
C VAL A 275 0.68 -22.08 -25.30
N ALA A 276 1.40 -21.57 -26.29
CA ALA A 276 1.65 -22.24 -27.58
C ALA A 276 2.91 -23.14 -27.59
N MET A 277 3.60 -23.30 -26.45
CA MET A 277 4.95 -23.87 -26.38
C MET A 277 5.03 -25.09 -25.45
N THR A 278 5.97 -25.99 -25.73
CA THR A 278 6.38 -27.04 -24.78
C THR A 278 7.82 -26.77 -24.39
N LEU A 279 8.00 -26.00 -23.32
CA LEU A 279 9.30 -25.57 -22.82
C LEU A 279 9.85 -26.60 -21.80
N PRO A 280 11.18 -26.76 -21.71
CA PRO A 280 11.80 -27.50 -20.61
C PRO A 280 11.62 -26.72 -19.29
N LYS A 281 11.90 -27.37 -18.16
CA LYS A 281 12.00 -26.66 -16.87
C LYS A 281 13.14 -25.62 -16.95
N PRO A 282 12.92 -24.36 -16.52
CA PRO A 282 14.00 -23.38 -16.36
C PRO A 282 15.14 -23.90 -15.48
N GLU A 283 16.36 -23.47 -15.80
CA GLU A 283 17.58 -23.89 -15.10
C GLU A 283 18.04 -22.88 -14.04
N GLY A 284 17.54 -21.64 -14.10
CA GLY A 284 17.86 -20.60 -13.14
C GLY A 284 16.79 -19.52 -13.02
N LYS A 285 17.14 -18.45 -12.33
CA LYS A 285 16.38 -17.20 -12.24
C LYS A 285 17.30 -16.00 -12.41
N ILE A 286 16.81 -14.95 -13.05
CA ILE A 286 17.39 -13.61 -13.05
C ILE A 286 16.53 -12.69 -12.18
N THR A 287 17.17 -11.89 -11.33
CA THR A 287 16.50 -10.90 -10.47
C THR A 287 17.10 -9.53 -10.72
N PHE A 288 16.26 -8.57 -11.09
CA PHE A 288 16.61 -7.15 -11.17
C PHE A 288 16.15 -6.47 -9.88
N HIS A 289 17.06 -5.82 -9.17
CA HIS A 289 16.81 -5.19 -7.87
C HIS A 289 16.47 -3.71 -8.06
N GLY A 290 15.17 -3.42 -8.12
CA GLY A 290 14.62 -2.07 -8.33
C GLY A 290 14.42 -1.26 -7.04
N GLU A 291 14.13 0.02 -7.20
CA GLU A 291 13.82 0.94 -6.08
C GLU A 291 12.42 0.75 -5.48
N LEU A 292 11.42 0.38 -6.30
CA LEU A 292 10.05 0.12 -5.85
C LEU A 292 9.88 -1.35 -5.45
N THR A 293 10.37 -2.27 -6.29
CA THR A 293 10.44 -3.70 -5.98
C THR A 293 11.50 -4.42 -6.82
N ASN A 294 11.98 -5.56 -6.31
CA ASN A 294 12.66 -6.56 -7.13
C ASN A 294 11.68 -7.10 -8.19
N VAL A 295 12.18 -7.45 -9.37
CA VAL A 295 11.45 -8.28 -10.35
C VAL A 295 12.28 -9.51 -10.71
N THR A 296 11.64 -10.68 -10.77
CA THR A 296 12.33 -11.98 -10.87
C THR A 296 11.73 -12.85 -11.96
N TYR A 297 12.57 -13.35 -12.86
CA TYR A 297 12.16 -14.14 -14.03
C TYR A 297 12.88 -15.48 -14.09
N ASP A 298 12.17 -16.48 -14.60
CA ASP A 298 12.74 -17.80 -14.85
C ASP A 298 13.67 -17.73 -16.07
N LEU A 299 14.89 -18.25 -15.93
CA LEU A 299 15.99 -18.12 -16.89
C LEU A 299 16.36 -19.48 -17.50
N TYR A 300 16.60 -19.46 -18.81
CA TYR A 300 17.13 -20.60 -19.57
C TYR A 300 18.61 -20.44 -19.92
N LYS A 301 19.31 -21.57 -20.08
CA LYS A 301 20.75 -21.63 -20.43
C LYS A 301 21.10 -21.07 -21.83
N ASP A 302 20.12 -20.64 -22.63
CA ASP A 302 20.34 -19.91 -23.89
C ASP A 302 20.19 -18.37 -23.77
N GLY A 303 20.00 -17.86 -22.54
CA GLY A 303 19.81 -16.44 -22.27
C GLY A 303 18.38 -15.93 -22.53
N SER A 304 17.41 -16.83 -22.77
CA SER A 304 15.98 -16.52 -22.82
C SER A 304 15.33 -16.55 -21.43
N ILE A 305 14.26 -15.78 -21.24
CA ILE A 305 13.49 -15.75 -19.96
C ILE A 305 12.00 -16.03 -20.14
N ILE A 306 11.31 -16.39 -19.06
CA ILE A 306 9.84 -16.32 -18.95
C ILE A 306 9.44 -15.25 -17.93
N ALA A 307 8.53 -14.39 -18.35
CA ALA A 307 7.87 -13.38 -17.52
C ALA A 307 6.39 -13.24 -17.95
N HIS A 308 5.45 -13.29 -17.01
CA HIS A 308 4.01 -13.11 -17.25
C HIS A 308 3.42 -13.94 -18.41
N ASN A 309 3.75 -15.24 -18.45
CA ASN A 309 3.39 -16.16 -19.55
C ASN A 309 3.89 -15.73 -20.95
N VAL A 310 4.93 -14.89 -21.01
CA VAL A 310 5.71 -14.54 -22.19
C VAL A 310 7.09 -15.20 -22.12
N TYR A 311 7.44 -15.99 -23.13
CA TYR A 311 8.82 -16.41 -23.39
C TYR A 311 9.52 -15.35 -24.25
N ILE A 312 10.73 -14.95 -23.86
CA ILE A 312 11.47 -13.85 -24.47
C ILE A 312 12.85 -14.35 -24.88
N GLN A 313 13.15 -14.29 -26.17
CA GLN A 313 14.46 -14.64 -26.72
C GLN A 313 15.42 -13.46 -26.57
N SER A 314 15.86 -13.21 -25.34
CA SER A 314 16.69 -12.06 -24.94
C SER A 314 18.18 -12.24 -25.22
N ASN A 315 18.69 -13.47 -25.29
CA ASN A 315 20.12 -13.77 -25.51
C ASN A 315 21.04 -13.16 -24.43
N ILE A 316 20.59 -13.09 -23.18
CA ILE A 316 21.39 -12.60 -22.05
C ILE A 316 22.62 -13.50 -21.90
N VAL A 317 23.81 -12.93 -22.13
CA VAL A 317 25.07 -13.66 -21.99
C VAL A 317 25.53 -13.58 -20.53
N VAL A 318 25.90 -14.74 -19.98
CA VAL A 318 26.52 -14.86 -18.66
C VAL A 318 27.95 -15.38 -18.91
N GLU A 319 28.95 -14.49 -18.77
CA GLU A 319 30.39 -14.79 -18.95
C GLU A 319 31.14 -14.91 -17.61
#